data_AF-A0A5C8B3L2-F1
#
_entry.id   AF-A0A5C8B3L2-F1
#
_cell.length_a   1.000
_cell.length_b   1.000
_cell.length_c   1.000
_cell.angle_alpha   90.00
_cell.angle_beta   90.00
_cell.angle_gamma   90.00
#
_symmetry.space_group_name_H-M   'P 1'
#
loop_
_entity.id
_entity.type
_entity.pdbx_description
1 polymer ?
#
loop_
_entity_poly.entity_id
_entity_poly.type
_entity_poly.pdbx_seq_one_letter_code
_entity_poly.pdbx_strand_id
1 'polypeptide(L)'
;MSLGKPDRNSSHRCAPIAPGPEATNQVQDGTRINLAIRDFSSSYSSAKWDSSTDAQQAVSRGEQLELAVQQYFLIEERVCSERFFVNSCVDDLRLQRRTWQDQIRLVTQAAKAYIRQSKSKR
;
A
#
# COMPACT_ATOMS: atom_id res chain seq x y z
N MET A 1 -10.24 -46.07 -32.46
CA MET A 1 -9.34 -46.48 -31.35
C MET A 1 -8.60 -45.21 -30.92
N SER A 2 -8.98 -44.49 -29.85
CA SER A 2 -8.77 -44.79 -28.41
C SER A 2 -7.34 -45.24 -28.13
N LEU A 3 -6.54 -44.73 -27.20
CA LEU A 3 -6.62 -43.82 -26.04
C LEU A 3 -5.16 -43.32 -25.82
N GLY A 4 -4.88 -42.13 -25.29
CA GLY A 4 -4.74 -41.95 -23.84
C GLY A 4 -3.46 -41.16 -23.52
N LYS A 5 -3.58 -40.23 -22.56
CA LYS A 5 -2.54 -39.30 -22.05
C LYS A 5 -1.32 -40.02 -21.43
N PRO A 6 -0.29 -39.25 -21.03
CA PRO A 6 -0.08 -39.14 -19.59
C PRO A 6 -0.06 -37.70 -19.07
N ASP A 7 -0.73 -37.57 -17.92
CA ASP A 7 -0.87 -36.43 -17.03
C ASP A 7 0.41 -36.22 -16.19
N ARG A 8 0.62 -34.97 -15.74
CA ARG A 8 1.30 -34.54 -14.49
C ARG A 8 2.83 -34.67 -14.40
N ASN A 9 3.49 -33.52 -14.47
CA ASN A 9 4.26 -33.09 -13.31
C ASN A 9 4.08 -31.58 -13.06
N SER A 10 3.39 -31.30 -11.96
CA SER A 10 3.15 -29.97 -11.41
C SER A 10 4.45 -29.42 -10.87
N SER A 11 5.12 -28.57 -11.66
CA SER A 11 6.07 -27.61 -11.11
C SER A 11 5.38 -26.27 -11.11
N HIS A 12 4.75 -25.92 -9.99
CA HIS A 12 4.48 -24.54 -9.60
C HIS A 12 5.83 -23.81 -9.46
N ARG A 13 6.48 -23.52 -10.59
CA ARG A 13 7.46 -22.46 -10.68
C ARG A 13 6.63 -21.19 -10.81
N CYS A 14 6.42 -20.50 -9.69
CA CYS A 14 6.11 -19.08 -9.75
C CYS A 14 7.19 -18.45 -10.62
N ALA A 15 6.83 -18.10 -11.86
CA ALA A 15 7.68 -17.28 -12.69
C ALA A 15 7.99 -16.01 -11.88
N PRO A 16 9.23 -15.49 -11.90
CA PRO A 16 9.44 -14.11 -11.48
C PRO A 16 8.59 -13.28 -12.44
N ILE A 17 7.52 -12.66 -11.93
CA ILE A 17 6.79 -11.65 -12.68
C ILE A 17 7.83 -10.57 -12.94
N ALA A 18 8.34 -10.51 -14.18
CA ALA A 18 9.13 -9.40 -14.63
C ALA A 18 8.24 -8.16 -14.41
N PRO A 19 8.67 -7.17 -13.60
CA PRO A 19 7.91 -5.95 -13.48
C PRO A 19 7.83 -5.34 -14.88
N GLY A 20 6.60 -5.18 -15.39
CA GLY A 20 6.37 -4.58 -16.69
C GLY A 20 7.05 -3.21 -16.78
N PRO A 21 7.40 -2.74 -17.99
CA PRO A 21 8.10 -1.47 -18.20
C PRO A 21 7.28 -0.21 -17.87
N GLU A 22 6.19 -0.33 -17.12
CA GLU A 22 5.40 0.80 -16.59
C GLU A 22 5.69 1.09 -15.10
N ALA A 23 6.75 0.52 -14.53
CA ALA A 23 7.40 1.10 -13.34
C ALA A 23 8.26 2.31 -13.75
N THR A 24 7.69 3.22 -14.54
CA THR A 24 8.35 4.45 -14.97
C THR A 24 8.50 5.38 -13.77
N ASN A 25 9.72 5.43 -13.24
CA ASN A 25 10.31 6.61 -12.59
C ASN A 25 9.37 7.42 -11.69
N GLN A 26 8.94 6.82 -10.59
CA GLN A 26 8.69 7.60 -9.40
C GLN A 26 9.54 6.95 -8.30
N VAL A 27 10.80 7.37 -8.18
CA VAL A 27 11.32 7.58 -6.83
C VAL A 27 10.35 8.62 -6.26
N GLN A 28 9.26 8.15 -5.65
CA GLN A 28 8.38 9.04 -4.94
C GLN A 28 9.22 9.52 -3.77
N ASP A 29 9.79 10.72 -3.92
CA ASP A 29 10.45 11.44 -2.85
C ASP A 29 9.57 11.31 -1.60
N GLY A 30 10.16 10.91 -0.47
CA GLY A 30 9.45 10.74 0.79
C GLY A 30 8.62 11.98 1.15
N THR A 31 9.04 13.17 0.70
CA THR A 31 8.28 14.42 0.81
C THR A 31 6.92 14.34 0.10
N ARG A 32 6.87 13.81 -1.12
CA ARG A 32 5.63 13.70 -1.91
C ARG A 32 4.69 12.67 -1.32
N ILE A 33 5.21 11.54 -0.84
CA ILE A 33 4.39 10.53 -0.12
C ILE A 33 3.82 11.15 1.15
N ASN A 34 4.65 11.84 1.94
CA ASN A 34 4.22 12.49 3.17
C ASN A 34 3.10 13.51 2.91
N LEU A 35 3.24 14.35 1.88
CA LEU A 35 2.20 15.29 1.47
C LEU A 35 0.92 14.55 1.06
N ALA A 36 1.02 13.50 0.25
CA ALA A 36 -0.13 12.73 -0.19
C ALA A 36 -0.87 12.04 0.97
N ILE A 37 -0.15 11.56 1.99
CA ILE A 37 -0.73 10.97 3.21
C ILE A 37 -1.41 12.05 4.06
N ARG A 38 -0.78 13.22 4.22
CA ARG A 38 -1.37 14.34 4.97
C ARG A 38 -2.65 14.83 4.30
N ASP A 39 -2.60 15.04 2.98
CA ASP A 39 -3.76 15.43 2.18
C ASP A 39 -4.86 14.38 2.24
N PHE A 40 -4.51 13.09 2.19
CA PHE A 40 -5.45 12.00 2.36
C PHE A 40 -6.11 12.02 3.74
N SER A 41 -5.32 12.17 4.80
CA SER A 41 -5.83 12.25 6.18
C SER A 41 -6.73 13.46 6.41
N SER A 42 -6.38 14.62 5.85
CA SER A 42 -7.21 15.83 5.95
C SER A 42 -8.48 15.75 5.10
N SER A 43 -8.41 15.13 3.92
CA SER A 43 -9.56 15.00 3.01
C SER A 43 -10.64 14.07 3.55
N TYR A 44 -10.22 13.04 4.32
CA TYR A 44 -11.12 11.99 4.83
C TYR A 44 -11.14 11.94 6.35
N SER A 45 -11.34 13.10 7.00
CA SER A 45 -11.48 13.16 8.45
C SER A 45 -12.66 12.30 8.92
N SER A 46 -12.46 11.51 9.98
CA SER A 46 -13.37 10.48 10.52
C SER A 46 -14.82 10.93 10.81
N ALA A 47 -15.12 12.22 10.77
CA ALA A 47 -16.41 12.82 11.08
C ALA A 47 -17.30 13.15 9.87
N LYS A 48 -16.87 12.91 8.61
CA LYS A 48 -17.57 13.39 7.40
C LYS A 48 -17.70 12.34 6.29
N TRP A 49 -18.17 11.14 6.62
CA TRP A 49 -18.51 10.16 5.59
C TRP A 49 -19.91 10.43 5.05
N ASP A 50 -19.98 11.25 4.00
CA ASP A 50 -21.25 11.73 3.44
C ASP A 50 -21.86 10.75 2.42
N SER A 51 -21.04 9.86 1.84
CA SER A 51 -21.52 8.83 0.91
C SER A 51 -20.70 7.54 0.94
N SER A 52 -21.33 6.43 0.51
CA SER A 52 -20.64 5.15 0.34
C SER A 52 -19.62 5.17 -0.79
N THR A 53 -19.78 6.09 -1.76
CA THR A 53 -18.84 6.26 -2.88
C THR A 53 -17.54 6.90 -2.38
N ASP A 54 -17.63 7.94 -1.56
CA ASP A 54 -16.46 8.61 -0.99
C ASP A 54 -15.67 7.67 -0.08
N ALA A 55 -16.38 6.85 0.70
CA ALA A 55 -15.75 5.83 1.52
C ALA A 55 -15.03 4.76 0.66
N GLN A 56 -15.60 4.35 -0.48
CA GLN A 56 -14.93 3.42 -1.40
C GLN A 56 -13.68 4.05 -2.03
N GLN A 57 -13.77 5.32 -2.43
CA GLN A 57 -12.63 6.06 -2.97
C GLN A 57 -11.51 6.22 -1.93
N ALA A 58 -11.87 6.49 -0.67
CA ALA A 58 -10.90 6.56 0.43
C ALA A 58 -10.18 5.22 0.66
N VAL A 59 -10.90 4.10 0.55
CA VAL A 59 -10.27 2.76 0.62
C VAL A 59 -9.30 2.55 -0.54
N SER A 60 -9.73 2.80 -1.77
CA SER A 60 -8.89 2.61 -2.95
C SER A 60 -7.64 3.49 -2.91
N ARG A 61 -7.79 4.76 -2.53
CA ARG A 61 -6.65 5.69 -2.39
C ARG A 61 -5.73 5.30 -1.23
N GLY A 62 -6.29 4.84 -0.11
CA GLY A 62 -5.51 4.32 1.01
C GLY A 62 -4.63 3.13 0.60
N GLU A 63 -5.18 2.18 -0.16
CA GLU A 63 -4.44 1.02 -0.67
C GLU A 63 -3.32 1.41 -1.63
N GLN A 64 -3.56 2.41 -2.50
CA GLN A 64 -2.51 2.97 -3.37
C GLN A 64 -1.39 3.62 -2.56
N LEU A 65 -1.72 4.38 -1.50
CA LEU A 65 -0.73 4.99 -0.61
C LEU A 65 0.04 3.94 0.17
N GLU A 66 -0.60 2.87 0.65
CA GLU A 66 0.11 1.77 1.32
C GLU A 66 1.16 1.12 0.41
N LEU A 67 0.83 0.89 -0.86
CA LEU A 67 1.78 0.36 -1.85
C LEU A 67 2.94 1.32 -2.08
N ALA A 68 2.66 2.61 -2.24
CA ALA A 68 3.68 3.64 -2.41
C ALA A 68 4.64 3.72 -1.21
N VAL A 69 4.09 3.71 0.01
CA VAL A 69 4.84 3.66 1.26
C VAL A 69 5.73 2.42 1.30
N GLN A 70 5.20 1.24 0.97
CA GLN A 70 5.98 0.00 0.96
C GLN A 70 7.16 0.07 -0.02
N GLN A 71 6.91 0.53 -1.25
CA GLN A 71 7.95 0.67 -2.27
C GLN A 71 9.04 1.66 -1.85
N TYR A 72 8.66 2.82 -1.31
CA TYR A 72 9.59 3.82 -0.81
C TYR A 72 10.52 3.25 0.27
N PHE A 73 9.96 2.61 1.30
CA PHE A 73 10.78 2.09 2.38
C PHE A 73 11.65 0.89 1.99
N LEU A 74 11.27 0.09 0.97
CA LEU A 74 12.15 -0.96 0.44
C LEU A 74 13.43 -0.37 -0.17
N ILE A 75 13.31 0.78 -0.86
CA ILE A 75 14.45 1.47 -1.46
C ILE A 75 15.28 2.15 -0.36
N GLU A 76 14.64 2.87 0.55
CA GLU A 76 15.34 3.60 1.63
C GLU A 76 16.05 2.67 2.62
N GLU A 77 15.50 1.49 2.91
CA GLU A 77 16.19 0.49 3.75
C GLU A 77 17.51 0.04 3.12
N ARG A 78 17.54 -0.13 1.79
CA ARG A 78 18.78 -0.42 1.06
C ARG A 78 19.76 0.74 1.16
N VAL A 79 19.30 1.98 1.00
CA VAL A 79 20.14 3.17 1.16
C VAL A 79 20.71 3.26 2.58
N CYS A 80 19.92 2.99 3.62
CA CYS A 80 20.41 2.97 5.00
C CYS A 80 21.47 1.88 5.23
N SER A 81 21.35 0.72 4.58
CA SER A 81 22.33 -0.36 4.70
C SER A 81 23.71 0.00 4.12
N GLU A 82 23.77 0.98 3.23
CA GLU A 82 25.00 1.49 2.61
C GLU A 82 25.61 2.67 3.39
N ARG A 83 24.94 3.17 4.44
CA ARG A 83 25.39 4.31 5.27
C ARG A 83 26.25 3.85 6.45
N PHE A 84 27.09 4.76 6.95
CA PHE A 84 27.95 4.52 8.11
C PHE A 84 27.15 4.26 9.41
N PHE A 85 26.02 4.94 9.60
CA PHE A 85 25.14 4.78 10.76
C PHE A 85 23.87 4.01 10.40
N VAL A 86 24.02 2.73 10.07
CA VAL A 86 22.91 1.86 9.64
C VAL A 86 21.79 1.80 10.69
N ASN A 87 22.14 1.61 11.96
CA ASN A 87 21.14 1.39 13.02
C ASN A 87 20.22 2.60 13.22
N SER A 88 20.77 3.79 13.38
CA SER A 88 19.95 5.00 13.56
C SER A 88 19.11 5.30 12.31
N CYS A 89 19.69 5.12 11.11
CA CYS A 89 18.98 5.31 9.85
C CYS A 89 17.78 4.37 9.72
N VAL A 90 17.98 3.08 10.00
CA VAL A 90 16.92 2.07 9.94
C VAL A 90 15.85 2.32 11.01
N ASP A 91 16.23 2.73 12.22
CA ASP A 91 15.27 2.99 13.29
C ASP A 91 14.39 4.22 13.00
N ASP A 92 14.98 5.28 12.45
CA ASP A 92 14.24 6.46 11.98
C ASP A 92 13.26 6.09 10.85
N LEU A 93 13.71 5.30 9.86
CA LEU A 93 12.84 4.82 8.79
C LEU A 93 11.69 3.96 9.32
N ARG A 94 11.95 3.08 10.30
CA ARG A 94 10.90 2.26 10.92
C ARG A 94 9.87 3.10 11.65
N LEU A 95 10.29 4.16 12.33
CA LEU A 95 9.39 5.09 13.01
C LEU A 95 8.54 5.85 11.99
N GLN A 96 9.16 6.35 10.92
CA GLN A 96 8.47 7.05 9.85
C GLN A 96 7.46 6.14 9.14
N ARG A 97 7.84 4.89 8.84
CA ARG A 97 6.96 3.89 8.24
C ARG A 97 5.72 3.64 9.08
N ARG A 98 5.89 3.44 10.39
CA ARG A 98 4.78 3.25 11.33
C ARG A 98 3.83 4.44 11.32
N THR A 99 4.38 5.65 11.44
CA THR A 99 3.59 6.89 11.45
C THR A 99 2.74 7.05 10.18
N TRP A 100 3.34 6.81 9.01
CA TRP A 100 2.65 6.89 7.73
C TRP A 100 1.58 5.81 7.57
N GLN A 101 1.90 4.56 7.93
CA GLN A 101 0.95 3.46 7.88
C GLN A 101 -0.22 3.67 8.84
N ASP A 102 0.01 4.19 10.04
CA ASP A 102 -1.04 4.42 11.03
C ASP A 102 -2.02 5.50 10.53
N GLN A 103 -1.52 6.59 9.94
CA GLN A 103 -2.37 7.62 9.34
C GLN A 103 -3.26 7.08 8.22
N ILE A 104 -2.70 6.25 7.33
CA ILE A 104 -3.47 5.62 6.26
C ILE A 104 -4.52 4.67 6.85
N ARG A 105 -4.10 3.79 7.76
CA ARG A 105 -4.97 2.77 8.38
C ARG A 105 -6.15 3.37 9.10
N LEU A 106 -5.97 4.45 9.86
CA LEU A 106 -7.06 5.11 10.59
C LEU A 106 -8.19 5.52 9.65
N VAL A 107 -7.85 6.17 8.53
CA VAL A 107 -8.83 6.60 7.53
C VAL A 107 -9.45 5.40 6.82
N THR A 108 -8.64 4.46 6.35
CA THR A 108 -9.12 3.29 5.60
C THR A 108 -10.02 2.40 6.47
N GLN A 109 -9.73 2.25 7.76
CA GLN A 109 -10.57 1.50 8.69
C GLN A 109 -11.89 2.22 8.94
N ALA A 110 -11.88 3.54 9.14
CA ALA A 110 -13.10 4.32 9.28
C ALA A 110 -13.99 4.23 8.03
N ALA A 111 -13.39 4.33 6.83
CA ALA A 111 -14.08 4.17 5.56
C ALA A 111 -14.71 2.77 5.41
N LYS A 112 -13.93 1.71 5.72
CA LYS A 112 -14.40 0.32 5.69
C LYS A 112 -15.55 0.11 6.68
N ALA A 113 -15.48 0.70 7.88
CA ALA A 113 -16.55 0.62 8.87
C ALA A 113 -17.83 1.30 8.38
N TYR A 114 -17.73 2.49 7.79
CA TYR A 114 -18.86 3.20 7.21
C TYR A 114 -19.56 2.39 6.11
N ILE A 115 -18.80 1.80 5.18
CA ILE A 115 -19.34 0.96 4.09
C ILE A 115 -20.13 -0.23 4.66
N ARG A 116 -19.68 -0.83 5.77
CA ARG A 116 -20.41 -1.93 6.42
C ARG A 116 -21.73 -1.45 7.02
N GLN A 117 -21.71 -0.29 7.68
CA GLN A 117 -22.93 0.29 8.27
C GLN A 117 -23.95 0.73 7.22
N SER A 118 -23.50 1.32 6.10
CA SER A 118 -24.39 1.77 5.03
C SER A 118 -25.09 0.60 4.32
N LYS A 119 -24.41 -0.55 4.18
CA LYS A 119 -24.99 -1.78 3.64
C LYS A 119 -26.03 -2.41 4.57
N SER A 120 -25.83 -2.35 5.89
CA SER A 120 -26.76 -2.93 6.87
C SER A 120 -28.07 -2.16 7.01
N LYS A 121 -28.16 -0.92 6.52
CA LYS A 121 -29.34 -0.05 6.62
C LYS A 121 -30.25 -0.11 5.38
N ARG A 122 -29.88 -0.88 4.36
CA ARG A 122 -30.70 -1.17 3.18
C ARG A 122 -31.32 -2.54 3.32
#